data_AF-A0A2V3JCV1-F1
#
_entry.id   AF-A0A2V3JCV1-F1
#
_cell.length_a   1.000
_cell.length_b   1.000
_cell.length_c   1.000
_cell.angle_alpha   90.00
_cell.angle_beta   90.00
_cell.angle_gamma   90.00
#
_symmetry.space_group_name_H-M   'P 1'
#
loop_
_entity.id
_entity.type
_entity.pdbx_description
1 polymer ?
#
loop_
_entity_poly.entity_id
_entity_poly.type
_entity_poly.pdbx_seq_one_letter_code
_entity_poly.pdbx_strand_id
1 'polypeptide(L)'
;MSIDKTKLSSGGIKTGTIAVASNGGAKNGTIRVEVKLDTAPPGEEFATFETTDGYFERVEAVAEETLPEEGKPSGVEFPHGFFSFTIKNLSSAGGNATVKIVLPSDLPAEAEYWKYGRTPDNHTKHWYKFMYDETTGTGAKIDGKEVTLHFVDGERGDDDLGKDGKIEDPGGVGGPKPPMPVPEFTTTGLTAMIGLLAVVLAVREGATRRRKRN
;
A
#
# COMPACT_ATOMS: atom_id res chain seq x y z
N MET A 1 -24.32 9.95 -19.70
CA MET A 1 -23.76 8.94 -20.61
C MET A 1 -23.88 7.60 -19.90
N SER A 2 -24.70 6.67 -20.40
CA SER A 2 -24.96 5.39 -19.72
C SER A 2 -23.81 4.42 -20.04
N ILE A 3 -23.14 3.91 -19.01
CA ILE A 3 -22.04 2.95 -19.19
C ILE A 3 -22.63 1.54 -19.23
N ASP A 4 -22.26 0.79 -20.27
CA ASP A 4 -22.69 -0.57 -20.52
C ASP A 4 -22.01 -1.55 -19.55
N LYS A 5 -22.81 -2.13 -18.65
CA LYS A 5 -22.37 -3.05 -17.58
C LYS A 5 -21.97 -4.44 -18.09
N THR A 6 -22.11 -4.72 -19.39
CA THR A 6 -21.89 -6.06 -19.95
C THR A 6 -20.45 -6.36 -20.37
N LYS A 7 -19.51 -5.42 -20.22
CA LYS A 7 -18.09 -5.60 -20.58
C LYS A 7 -17.16 -6.05 -19.44
N LEU A 8 -17.70 -6.44 -18.29
CA LEU A 8 -16.92 -6.99 -17.18
C LEU A 8 -16.61 -8.48 -17.47
N SER A 9 -15.46 -8.75 -18.10
CA SER A 9 -15.09 -10.11 -18.51
C SER A 9 -14.76 -11.01 -17.32
N SER A 10 -15.40 -12.17 -17.32
CA SER A 10 -15.22 -13.28 -16.41
C SER A 10 -13.81 -13.89 -16.48
N GLY A 11 -13.00 -13.67 -15.45
CA GLY A 11 -11.71 -14.33 -15.30
C GLY A 11 -10.86 -13.68 -14.21
N GLY A 12 -10.99 -14.14 -12.97
CA GLY A 12 -10.00 -13.92 -11.91
C GLY A 12 -9.83 -12.51 -11.32
N ILE A 13 -10.44 -11.46 -11.88
CA ILE A 13 -10.33 -10.08 -11.37
C ILE A 13 -11.64 -9.69 -10.70
N LYS A 14 -11.64 -9.48 -9.38
CA LYS A 14 -12.81 -9.02 -8.64
C LYS A 14 -12.90 -7.50 -8.76
N THR A 15 -13.61 -7.06 -9.79
CA THR A 15 -13.91 -5.65 -10.08
C THR A 15 -14.53 -4.97 -8.85
N GLY A 16 -13.86 -3.94 -8.32
CA GLY A 16 -14.41 -3.05 -7.30
C GLY A 16 -15.63 -2.29 -7.84
N THR A 17 -16.62 -2.06 -6.99
CA THR A 17 -17.82 -1.29 -7.34
C THR A 17 -17.43 0.17 -7.47
N ILE A 18 -17.49 0.74 -8.67
CA ILE A 18 -17.35 2.19 -8.88
C ILE A 18 -18.64 2.87 -8.38
N ALA A 19 -18.62 3.43 -7.17
CA ALA A 19 -19.67 4.34 -6.73
C ALA A 19 -19.44 5.73 -7.34
N VAL A 20 -19.89 5.94 -8.59
CA VAL A 20 -19.88 7.28 -9.20
C VAL A 20 -20.99 8.12 -8.54
N ALA A 21 -20.65 8.91 -7.53
CA ALA A 21 -21.52 9.99 -7.06
C ALA A 21 -21.38 11.20 -7.99
N SER A 22 -21.99 11.17 -9.18
CA SER A 22 -22.11 12.36 -10.01
C SER A 22 -23.32 13.18 -9.55
N ASN A 23 -23.12 14.20 -8.70
CA ASN A 23 -24.09 15.28 -8.61
C ASN A 23 -23.89 16.18 -9.85
N GLY A 24 -24.92 16.26 -10.68
CA GLY A 24 -24.84 16.80 -12.03
C GLY A 24 -24.33 18.26 -12.14
N GLY A 25 -23.69 18.54 -13.27
CA GLY A 25 -23.15 19.86 -13.63
C GLY A 25 -21.64 19.92 -13.40
N ALA A 26 -20.88 20.13 -14.47
CA ALA A 26 -19.43 20.01 -14.48
C ALA A 26 -18.68 20.81 -13.39
N LYS A 27 -17.45 20.33 -13.08
CA LYS A 27 -16.28 21.01 -12.43
C LYS A 27 -16.02 20.56 -10.98
N ASN A 28 -14.83 19.98 -10.74
CA ASN A 28 -14.25 19.64 -9.41
C ASN A 28 -15.12 18.78 -8.47
N GLY A 29 -15.58 17.62 -8.93
CA GLY A 29 -16.24 16.63 -8.07
C GLY A 29 -15.26 15.56 -7.60
N THR A 30 -15.16 15.35 -6.29
CA THR A 30 -14.46 14.21 -5.68
C THR A 30 -14.94 12.89 -6.28
N ILE A 31 -14.13 12.24 -7.12
CA ILE A 31 -14.43 10.89 -7.66
C ILE A 31 -13.94 9.87 -6.64
N ARG A 32 -14.79 9.46 -5.71
CA ARG A 32 -14.45 8.35 -4.81
C ARG A 32 -14.50 7.05 -5.61
N VAL A 33 -13.34 6.44 -5.84
CA VAL A 33 -13.26 5.04 -6.25
C VAL A 33 -12.89 4.23 -5.02
N GLU A 34 -13.74 3.27 -4.68
CA GLU A 34 -13.50 2.31 -3.61
C GLU A 34 -12.88 1.05 -4.21
N VAL A 35 -11.59 0.84 -3.94
CA VAL A 35 -10.86 -0.35 -4.40
C VAL A 35 -10.73 -1.34 -3.24
N LYS A 36 -11.28 -2.54 -3.42
CA LYS A 36 -11.14 -3.62 -2.44
C LYS A 36 -9.72 -4.17 -2.48
N LEU A 37 -9.08 -4.24 -1.32
CA LEU A 37 -7.73 -4.78 -1.16
C LEU A 37 -7.77 -6.31 -1.06
N ASP A 38 -6.80 -6.99 -1.69
CA ASP A 38 -6.65 -8.46 -1.61
C ASP A 38 -6.07 -8.92 -0.27
N THR A 39 -5.44 -8.02 0.50
CA THR A 39 -4.68 -8.32 1.73
C THR A 39 -5.44 -8.13 3.04
N ALA A 40 -6.67 -7.61 3.00
CA ALA A 40 -7.42 -7.29 4.23
C ALA A 40 -8.16 -8.52 4.83
N PRO A 41 -8.25 -8.63 6.18
CA PRO A 41 -9.24 -9.50 6.83
C PRO A 41 -10.67 -9.18 6.34
N PRO A 42 -11.69 -10.02 6.62
CA PRO A 42 -13.06 -9.77 6.15
C PRO A 42 -13.60 -8.45 6.73
N GLY A 43 -13.56 -7.40 5.92
CA GLY A 43 -13.96 -6.04 6.28
C GLY A 43 -13.88 -5.14 5.06
N GLU A 44 -14.79 -4.18 4.96
CA GLU A 44 -14.97 -3.25 3.84
C GLU A 44 -13.85 -2.20 3.78
N GLU A 45 -12.61 -2.65 3.57
CA GLU A 45 -11.45 -1.76 3.50
C GLU A 45 -11.24 -1.27 2.07
N PHE A 46 -11.56 0.01 1.86
CA PHE A 46 -11.43 0.68 0.58
C PHE A 46 -10.39 1.79 0.67
N ALA A 47 -9.55 1.92 -0.36
CA ALA A 47 -8.79 3.14 -0.60
C ALA A 47 -9.69 4.17 -1.32
N THR A 48 -9.59 5.45 -0.97
CA THR A 48 -10.28 6.55 -1.66
C THR A 48 -9.29 7.39 -2.46
N PHE A 49 -9.64 7.73 -3.71
CA PHE A 49 -8.82 8.54 -4.61
C PHE A 49 -9.47 9.89 -4.90
N GLU A 50 -8.69 10.96 -4.98
CA GLU A 50 -9.13 12.28 -5.42
C GLU A 50 -8.06 12.88 -6.34
N THR A 51 -8.43 13.63 -7.38
CA THR A 51 -7.48 14.33 -8.26
C THR A 51 -7.82 15.81 -8.36
N THR A 52 -6.81 16.66 -8.47
CA THR A 52 -6.98 18.12 -8.63
C THR A 52 -7.27 18.55 -10.06
N ASP A 53 -6.93 17.71 -11.05
CA ASP A 53 -7.13 17.98 -12.47
C ASP A 53 -7.52 16.70 -13.22
N GLY A 54 -8.21 16.87 -14.35
CA GLY A 54 -8.73 15.77 -15.15
C GLY A 54 -9.77 14.91 -14.43
N TYR A 55 -9.88 13.66 -14.86
CA TYR A 55 -10.72 12.63 -14.23
C TYR A 55 -10.04 11.27 -14.30
N PHE A 56 -10.35 10.41 -13.34
CA PHE A 56 -9.84 9.04 -13.32
C PHE A 56 -10.52 8.13 -14.35
N GLU A 57 -9.73 7.26 -14.95
CA GLU A 57 -10.14 6.09 -15.72
C GLU A 57 -9.37 4.87 -15.18
N ARG A 58 -9.97 3.67 -15.24
CA ARG A 58 -9.32 2.39 -14.91
C ARG A 58 -8.60 2.35 -13.55
N VAL A 59 -9.27 2.82 -12.49
CA VAL A 59 -8.75 2.68 -11.13
C VAL A 59 -8.94 1.25 -10.66
N GLU A 60 -7.85 0.53 -10.43
CA GLU A 60 -7.85 -0.89 -10.07
C GLU A 60 -6.77 -1.23 -9.04
N ALA A 61 -7.00 -2.27 -8.24
CA ALA A 61 -5.96 -2.89 -7.45
C ALA A 61 -5.07 -3.75 -8.35
N VAL A 62 -3.78 -3.73 -8.08
CA VAL A 62 -2.77 -4.56 -8.74
C VAL A 62 -2.14 -5.43 -7.67
N ALA A 63 -2.25 -6.74 -7.85
CA ALA A 63 -1.67 -7.70 -6.93
C ALA A 63 -0.14 -7.70 -7.07
N GLU A 64 0.57 -7.67 -5.95
CA GLU A 64 2.04 -7.54 -5.90
C GLU A 64 2.74 -8.65 -6.70
N GLU A 65 2.19 -9.88 -6.66
CA GLU A 65 2.71 -11.05 -7.38
C GLU A 65 2.63 -10.94 -8.92
N THR A 66 1.89 -9.96 -9.43
CA THR A 66 1.83 -9.69 -10.88
C THR A 66 2.98 -8.80 -11.36
N LEU A 67 3.72 -8.19 -10.43
CA LEU A 67 4.86 -7.32 -10.72
C LEU A 67 6.18 -8.13 -10.75
N PRO A 68 7.17 -7.72 -11.55
CA PRO A 68 8.44 -8.44 -11.63
C PRO A 68 9.23 -8.46 -10.32
N GLU A 69 9.75 -9.62 -9.95
CA GLU A 69 10.61 -9.78 -8.76
C GLU A 69 12.02 -9.20 -8.95
N GLU A 70 12.50 -9.11 -10.20
CA GLU A 70 13.82 -8.54 -10.48
C GLU A 70 13.86 -7.05 -10.12
N GLY A 71 14.82 -6.68 -9.26
CA GLY A 71 15.00 -5.29 -8.80
C GLY A 71 13.98 -4.83 -7.75
N LYS A 72 13.07 -5.71 -7.33
CA LYS A 72 12.09 -5.41 -6.28
C LYS A 72 12.80 -5.05 -4.97
N PRO A 73 12.34 -4.04 -4.22
CA PRO A 73 12.98 -3.64 -2.99
C PRO A 73 12.94 -4.75 -1.92
N SER A 74 14.12 -5.09 -1.38
CA SER A 74 14.25 -6.04 -0.28
C SER A 74 13.91 -5.41 1.07
N GLY A 75 13.24 -6.15 1.95
CA GLY A 75 12.92 -5.69 3.30
C GLY A 75 11.73 -4.74 3.38
N VAL A 76 11.03 -4.55 2.26
CA VAL A 76 9.80 -3.75 2.16
C VAL A 76 8.61 -4.70 1.99
N GLU A 77 7.49 -4.38 2.63
CA GLU A 77 6.21 -5.04 2.43
C GLU A 77 5.13 -4.05 2.02
N PHE A 78 4.16 -4.50 1.23
CA PHE A 78 3.11 -3.68 0.63
C PHE A 78 1.74 -4.06 1.23
N PRO A 79 1.40 -3.57 2.45
CA PRO A 79 0.21 -4.01 3.18
C PRO A 79 -1.11 -3.74 2.45
N HIS A 80 -1.13 -2.76 1.54
CA HIS A 80 -2.28 -2.40 0.73
C HIS A 80 -2.10 -2.74 -0.76
N GLY A 81 -1.06 -3.50 -1.11
CA GLY A 81 -0.73 -3.83 -2.49
C GLY A 81 -0.41 -2.59 -3.34
N PHE A 82 -0.68 -2.71 -4.64
CA PHE A 82 -0.51 -1.66 -5.62
C PHE A 82 -1.85 -1.23 -6.18
N PHE A 83 -1.88 -0.03 -6.74
CA PHE A 83 -3.01 0.51 -7.48
C PHE A 83 -2.53 0.90 -8.87
N SER A 84 -3.41 0.78 -9.86
CA SER A 84 -3.22 1.40 -11.16
C SER A 84 -4.39 2.33 -11.46
N PHE A 85 -4.10 3.50 -12.03
CA PHE A 85 -5.09 4.43 -12.53
C PHE A 85 -4.55 5.22 -13.71
N THR A 86 -5.47 5.76 -14.50
CA THR A 86 -5.16 6.76 -15.52
C THR A 86 -5.88 8.06 -15.17
N ILE A 87 -5.16 9.18 -15.15
CA ILE A 87 -5.79 10.50 -15.17
C ILE A 87 -5.91 10.91 -16.63
N LYS A 88 -7.09 11.34 -17.07
CA LYS A 88 -7.30 11.86 -18.43
C LYS A 88 -7.78 13.29 -18.42
N ASN A 89 -7.56 13.95 -19.57
CA ASN A 89 -8.07 15.27 -19.87
C ASN A 89 -7.53 16.31 -18.87
N LEU A 90 -6.21 16.25 -18.64
CA LEU A 90 -5.51 17.32 -17.96
C LEU A 90 -5.71 18.63 -18.71
N SER A 91 -5.72 19.73 -17.96
CA SER A 91 -5.98 21.07 -18.50
C SER A 91 -4.93 21.52 -19.53
N SER A 92 -3.73 20.94 -19.50
CA SER A 92 -2.67 21.14 -20.48
C SER A 92 -1.82 19.89 -20.64
N ALA A 93 -1.35 19.61 -21.86
CA ALA A 93 -0.28 18.63 -22.09
C ALA A 93 1.02 19.09 -21.42
N GLY A 94 1.68 18.20 -20.68
CA GLY A 94 2.77 18.53 -19.75
C GLY A 94 2.31 19.23 -18.47
N GLY A 95 1.01 19.20 -18.17
CA GLY A 95 0.42 19.82 -16.98
C GLY A 95 0.73 19.05 -15.69
N ASN A 96 0.43 19.68 -14.55
CA ASN A 96 0.53 19.03 -13.24
C ASN A 96 -0.81 18.43 -12.81
N ALA A 97 -0.76 17.33 -12.07
CA ALA A 97 -1.89 16.78 -11.36
C ALA A 97 -1.45 16.32 -9.97
N THR A 98 -2.32 16.48 -8.98
CA THR A 98 -2.12 15.92 -7.65
C THR A 98 -3.20 14.89 -7.39
N VAL A 99 -2.80 13.71 -6.93
CA VAL A 99 -3.71 12.64 -6.50
C VAL A 99 -3.60 12.45 -4.99
N LYS A 100 -4.73 12.54 -4.29
CA LYS A 100 -4.83 12.17 -2.88
C LYS A 100 -5.39 10.76 -2.78
N ILE A 101 -4.68 9.88 -2.05
CA ILE A 101 -5.12 8.53 -1.71
C ILE A 101 -5.31 8.48 -0.19
N VAL A 102 -6.47 8.04 0.27
CA VAL A 102 -6.72 7.75 1.68
C VAL A 102 -6.85 6.24 1.84
N LEU A 103 -5.93 5.64 2.59
CA LEU A 103 -5.87 4.20 2.84
C LEU A 103 -6.73 3.79 4.05
N PRO A 104 -7.15 2.51 4.15
CA PRO A 104 -8.06 2.06 5.19
C PRO A 104 -7.43 2.00 6.60
N SER A 105 -6.10 1.92 6.69
CA SER A 105 -5.36 1.95 7.96
C SER A 105 -4.14 2.86 7.86
N ASP A 106 -3.59 3.23 9.02
CA ASP A 106 -2.35 4.00 9.07
C ASP A 106 -1.18 3.21 8.49
N LEU A 107 -0.32 3.92 7.77
CA LEU A 107 0.88 3.36 7.18
C LEU A 107 1.97 3.16 8.25
N PRO A 108 2.88 2.20 8.05
CA PRO A 108 4.04 2.03 8.93
C PRO A 108 4.90 3.31 8.95
N ALA A 109 5.63 3.50 10.04
CA ALA A 109 6.70 4.49 10.08
C ALA A 109 7.69 4.21 8.95
N GLU A 110 8.25 5.27 8.36
CA GLU A 110 9.19 5.16 7.22
C GLU A 110 8.55 4.54 5.97
N ALA A 111 7.23 4.65 5.82
CA ALA A 111 6.55 4.27 4.58
C ALA A 111 7.09 5.06 3.38
N GLU A 112 7.21 4.37 2.25
CA GLU A 112 7.71 4.87 0.99
C GLU A 112 6.74 4.50 -0.14
N TYR A 113 6.62 5.35 -1.14
CA TYR A 113 5.86 5.04 -2.34
C TYR A 113 6.76 4.42 -3.39
N TRP A 114 6.36 3.28 -3.94
CA TRP A 114 7.12 2.53 -4.93
C TRP A 114 6.34 2.38 -6.22
N LYS A 115 7.08 2.41 -7.34
CA LYS A 115 6.53 2.22 -8.68
C LYS A 115 7.36 1.19 -9.43
N TYR A 116 6.69 0.46 -10.32
CA TYR A 116 7.33 -0.34 -11.36
C TYR A 116 6.95 0.24 -12.73
N GLY A 117 7.88 0.98 -13.33
CA GLY A 117 7.58 1.75 -14.53
C GLY A 117 8.81 2.39 -15.17
N ARG A 118 8.59 3.25 -16.16
CA ARG A 118 9.65 4.01 -16.82
C ARG A 118 9.95 5.31 -16.08
N THR A 119 11.16 5.83 -16.29
CA THR A 119 11.55 7.17 -15.88
C THR A 119 12.27 7.88 -17.04
N PRO A 120 12.33 9.24 -17.06
CA PRO A 120 13.01 9.97 -18.13
C PRO A 120 14.49 9.60 -18.33
N ASP A 121 15.17 9.14 -17.28
CA ASP A 121 16.55 8.68 -17.32
C ASP A 121 16.69 7.18 -17.63
N ASN A 122 15.62 6.39 -17.47
CA ASN A 122 15.58 4.96 -17.81
C ASN A 122 14.22 4.54 -18.37
N HIS A 123 14.16 4.43 -19.70
CA HIS A 123 12.94 4.08 -20.44
C HIS A 123 12.59 2.57 -20.39
N THR A 124 13.44 1.75 -19.77
CA THR A 124 13.10 0.34 -19.48
C THR A 124 12.37 0.29 -18.16
N LYS A 125 11.29 -0.50 -18.05
CA LYS A 125 10.55 -0.63 -16.79
C LYS A 125 11.45 -1.16 -15.68
N HIS A 126 11.43 -0.50 -14.54
CA HIS A 126 12.23 -0.86 -13.36
C HIS A 126 11.53 -0.37 -12.09
N TRP A 127 11.99 -0.88 -10.95
CA TRP A 127 11.54 -0.45 -9.63
C TRP A 127 12.20 0.86 -9.22
N TYR A 128 11.42 1.79 -8.67
CA TYR A 128 11.96 3.03 -8.11
C TYR A 128 11.08 3.62 -6.99
N LYS A 129 11.71 4.35 -6.05
CA LYS A 129 11.06 5.04 -4.94
C LYS A 129 10.47 6.38 -5.37
N PHE A 130 9.17 6.48 -5.61
CA PHE A 130 8.52 7.73 -6.00
C PHE A 130 8.21 8.66 -4.83
N MET A 131 9.21 9.02 -4.02
CA MET A 131 9.08 10.05 -2.98
C MET A 131 9.20 11.45 -3.56
N TYR A 132 8.60 12.44 -2.89
CA TYR A 132 8.56 13.83 -3.34
C TYR A 132 9.96 14.43 -3.49
N ASP A 133 10.24 14.92 -4.69
CA ASP A 133 11.45 15.63 -5.05
C ASP A 133 11.10 17.07 -5.42
N GLU A 134 11.61 18.02 -4.64
CA GLU A 134 11.39 19.45 -4.83
C GLU A 134 11.94 19.97 -6.17
N THR A 135 12.96 19.32 -6.73
CA THR A 135 13.61 19.73 -7.98
C THR A 135 12.71 19.47 -9.17
N THR A 136 12.07 18.30 -9.20
CA THR A 136 11.17 17.90 -10.28
C THR A 136 9.72 18.28 -10.00
N GLY A 137 9.36 18.56 -8.75
CA GLY A 137 7.98 18.80 -8.33
C GLY A 137 7.10 17.55 -8.40
N THR A 138 7.72 16.36 -8.47
CA THR A 138 7.03 15.07 -8.59
C THR A 138 7.30 14.18 -7.39
N GLY A 139 6.41 13.23 -7.12
CA GLY A 139 6.57 12.21 -6.08
C GLY A 139 5.54 12.27 -4.97
N ALA A 140 5.65 11.35 -4.04
CA ALA A 140 4.71 11.12 -2.94
C ALA A 140 5.12 11.85 -1.66
N LYS A 141 4.11 12.43 -1.00
CA LYS A 141 4.14 12.84 0.40
C LYS A 141 3.19 11.94 1.18
N ILE A 142 3.66 11.40 2.31
CA ILE A 142 2.92 10.43 3.11
C ILE A 142 2.70 11.02 4.50
N ASP A 143 1.45 11.03 4.98
CA ASP A 143 1.06 11.50 6.30
C ASP A 143 -0.02 10.59 6.90
N GLY A 144 0.36 9.74 7.86
CA GLY A 144 -0.51 8.71 8.43
C GLY A 144 -1.03 7.73 7.38
N LYS A 145 -2.33 7.75 7.10
CA LYS A 145 -2.98 6.96 6.04
C LYS A 145 -3.16 7.72 4.71
N GLU A 146 -2.77 8.99 4.67
CA GLU A 146 -2.96 9.83 3.48
C GLU A 146 -1.67 9.86 2.65
N VAL A 147 -1.81 9.63 1.34
CA VAL A 147 -0.75 9.74 0.36
C VAL A 147 -1.12 10.82 -0.63
N THR A 148 -0.26 11.82 -0.80
CA THR A 148 -0.42 12.86 -1.82
C THR A 148 0.65 12.65 -2.89
N LEU A 149 0.23 12.24 -4.07
CA LEU A 149 1.08 12.03 -5.24
C LEU A 149 1.07 13.28 -6.11
N HIS A 150 2.25 13.80 -6.42
CA HIS A 150 2.44 14.92 -7.32
C HIS A 150 3.00 14.43 -8.65
N PHE A 151 2.34 14.78 -9.75
CA PHE A 151 2.71 14.38 -11.10
C PHE A 151 2.87 15.58 -12.02
N VAL A 152 3.71 15.37 -13.03
CA VAL A 152 3.80 16.20 -14.24
C VAL A 152 3.69 15.24 -15.43
N ASP A 153 2.76 15.52 -16.33
CA ASP A 153 2.51 14.74 -17.56
C ASP A 153 3.79 14.67 -18.41
N GLY A 154 4.18 13.44 -18.76
CA GLY A 154 5.41 13.10 -19.47
C GLY A 154 6.69 13.12 -18.64
N GLU A 155 6.61 13.21 -17.32
CA GLU A 155 7.76 13.12 -16.42
C GLU A 155 7.70 11.86 -15.55
N ARG A 156 8.69 11.69 -14.67
CA ARG A 156 8.73 10.58 -13.71
C ARG A 156 7.42 10.48 -12.92
N GLY A 157 6.88 9.27 -12.83
CA GLY A 157 5.57 9.05 -12.23
C GLY A 157 4.53 8.65 -13.27
N ASP A 158 4.71 9.13 -14.50
CA ASP A 158 3.91 8.83 -15.67
C ASP A 158 4.57 7.74 -16.53
N ASP A 159 3.96 6.56 -16.63
CA ASP A 159 4.60 5.36 -17.19
C ASP A 159 4.87 5.45 -18.70
N ASP A 160 4.09 6.25 -19.43
CA ASP A 160 4.25 6.39 -20.88
C ASP A 160 5.27 7.47 -21.29
N LEU A 161 5.62 8.37 -20.36
CA LEU A 161 6.52 9.52 -20.54
C LEU A 161 6.11 10.47 -21.69
N GLY A 162 4.87 10.37 -22.19
CA GLY A 162 4.32 11.24 -23.20
C GLY A 162 3.76 12.52 -22.59
N LYS A 163 3.82 13.65 -23.29
CA LYS A 163 3.12 14.89 -22.90
C LYS A 163 1.80 14.96 -23.64
N ASP A 164 0.83 14.15 -23.22
CA ASP A 164 -0.39 13.89 -24.00
C ASP A 164 -1.70 14.24 -23.27
N GLY A 165 -1.59 14.86 -22.10
CA GLY A 165 -2.72 15.23 -21.26
C GLY A 165 -3.28 14.06 -20.45
N LYS A 166 -2.48 13.01 -20.26
CA LYS A 166 -2.79 11.85 -19.42
C LYS A 166 -1.64 11.55 -18.47
N ILE A 167 -1.94 10.84 -17.40
CA ILE A 167 -0.94 10.26 -16.51
C ILE A 167 -1.31 8.79 -16.30
N GLU A 168 -0.41 7.88 -16.64
CA GLU A 168 -0.54 6.45 -16.35
C GLU A 168 0.30 6.07 -15.13
N ASP A 169 -0.36 5.74 -14.03
CA ASP A 169 0.30 5.44 -12.76
C ASP A 169 -0.04 4.02 -12.30
N PRO A 170 0.97 3.14 -12.20
CA PRO A 170 0.91 2.03 -11.27
C PRO A 170 1.87 2.25 -10.10
N GLY A 171 1.40 2.13 -8.86
CA GLY A 171 2.20 2.38 -7.67
C GLY A 171 1.55 1.91 -6.38
N GLY A 172 2.35 1.78 -5.31
CA GLY A 172 1.90 1.26 -4.03
C GLY A 172 2.76 1.79 -2.88
N VAL A 173 2.15 1.87 -1.69
CA VAL A 173 2.90 2.19 -0.48
C VAL A 173 3.50 0.92 0.08
N GLY A 174 4.81 0.95 0.28
CA GLY A 174 5.54 -0.07 1.01
C GLY A 174 6.14 0.50 2.30
N GLY A 175 6.37 -0.35 3.28
CA GLY A 175 7.10 0.03 4.48
C GLY A 175 8.06 -1.05 4.96
N PRO A 176 8.90 -0.76 5.96
CA PRO A 176 9.80 -1.73 6.54
C PRO A 176 9.00 -2.94 7.03
N LYS A 177 9.46 -4.14 6.68
CA LYS A 177 8.90 -5.36 7.23
C LYS A 177 9.03 -5.32 8.75
N PRO A 178 7.93 -5.43 9.53
CA PRO A 178 8.00 -5.41 10.97
C PRO A 178 8.89 -6.57 11.43
N PRO A 179 9.66 -6.38 12.52
CA PRO A 179 10.45 -7.45 13.07
C PRO A 179 9.55 -8.66 13.33
N MET A 180 9.98 -9.85 12.92
CA MET A 180 9.22 -11.06 13.22
C MET A 180 8.98 -11.12 14.74
N PRO A 181 7.78 -11.51 15.19
CA PRO A 181 7.53 -11.72 16.60
C PRO A 181 8.58 -12.71 17.13
N VAL A 182 9.47 -12.25 18.01
CA VAL A 182 10.28 -13.19 18.78
C VAL A 182 9.32 -13.90 19.74
N PRO A 183 9.41 -15.24 19.92
CA PRO A 183 8.61 -15.92 20.93
C PRO A 183 8.97 -15.35 22.31
N GLU A 184 8.15 -14.45 22.82
CA GLU A 184 8.28 -13.97 24.19
C GLU A 184 7.87 -15.13 25.12
N PHE A 185 8.64 -15.35 26.18
CA PHE A 185 8.15 -16.20 27.26
C PHE A 185 6.91 -15.51 27.83
N THR A 186 5.73 -16.05 27.54
CA THR A 186 4.48 -15.55 28.11
C THR A 186 4.61 -15.53 29.63
N THR A 187 3.93 -14.59 30.31
CA THR A 187 3.89 -14.55 31.78
C THR A 187 3.51 -15.91 32.38
N THR A 188 2.66 -16.68 31.68
CA THR A 188 2.33 -18.07 32.01
C THR A 188 3.52 -19.02 31.88
N GLY A 189 4.31 -18.92 30.82
CA GLY A 189 5.55 -19.69 30.65
C GLY A 189 6.60 -19.37 31.70
N LEU A 190 6.73 -18.08 32.06
CA LEU A 190 7.65 -17.61 33.10
C LEU A 190 7.23 -18.08 34.49
N THR A 191 5.93 -18.02 34.81
CA THR A 191 5.39 -18.52 36.09
C THR A 191 5.48 -20.03 36.22
N ALA A 192 5.27 -20.79 35.13
CA ALA A 192 5.48 -22.24 35.12
C ALA A 192 6.95 -22.61 35.38
N MET A 193 7.90 -21.87 34.80
CA MET A 193 9.34 -22.06 35.05
C MET A 193 9.73 -21.75 36.51
N ILE A 194 9.21 -20.67 37.09
CA ILE A 194 9.45 -20.33 38.50
C ILE A 194 8.83 -21.38 39.44
N GLY A 195 7.61 -21.84 39.13
CA GLY A 195 6.95 -22.92 39.86
C GLY A 195 7.73 -24.24 39.82
N LEU A 196 8.25 -24.61 38.64
CA LEU A 196 9.08 -25.80 38.47
C LEU A 196 10.39 -25.71 39.28
N LEU A 197 11.02 -24.53 39.30
CA LEU A 197 12.24 -24.29 40.08
C LEU A 197 11.99 -24.40 41.59
N ALA A 198 10.86 -23.89 42.09
CA ALA A 198 10.48 -24.01 43.49
C ALA A 198 10.25 -25.47 43.91
N VAL A 199 9.61 -26.28 43.06
CA VAL A 199 9.40 -27.71 43.31
C VAL A 199 10.74 -28.47 43.38
N VAL A 200 11.67 -28.19 42.47
CA VAL A 200 13.01 -28.82 42.46
C VAL A 200 13.79 -28.51 43.74
N LEU A 201 13.75 -27.27 44.22
CA LEU A 201 14.40 -26.88 45.47
C LEU A 201 13.77 -27.56 46.69
N ALA A 202 12.44 -27.61 46.77
CA ALA A 202 11.72 -28.29 47.85
C ALA A 202 12.02 -29.80 47.93
N VAL A 203 12.12 -30.47 46.79
CA VAL A 203 12.49 -31.91 46.72
C VAL A 203 13.92 -32.13 47.24
N ARG A 204 14.86 -31.23 46.91
CA ARG A 204 16.27 -31.32 47.34
C ARG A 204 16.43 -31.11 48.85
N GLU A 205 15.66 -30.20 49.43
CA GLU A 205 15.62 -29.96 50.89
C GLU A 205 14.93 -31.09 51.67
N GLY A 206 13.85 -31.65 51.12
CA GLY A 206 13.17 -32.81 51.71
C GLY A 206 14.07 -34.05 51.75
N ALA A 207 14.82 -34.31 50.68
CA ALA A 207 15.74 -35.44 50.60
C ALA A 207 16.91 -35.33 51.59
N THR A 208 17.44 -34.12 51.80
CA THR A 208 18.55 -33.88 52.76
C THR A 208 18.09 -33.96 54.22
N ARG A 209 16.87 -33.49 54.55
CA ARG A 209 16.30 -33.63 55.89
C ARG A 209 15.98 -35.09 56.26
N ARG A 210 15.48 -35.89 55.31
CA ARG A 210 15.16 -37.31 55.53
C ARG A 210 16.42 -38.14 55.80
N ARG A 211 17.56 -37.76 55.22
CA ARG A 211 18.85 -38.44 55.39
C ARG A 211 19.56 -38.14 56.72
N LYS A 212 19.19 -37.06 57.43
CA LYS A 212 19.69 -36.72 58.77
C LYS A 212 18.88 -37.34 59.92
N ARG A 213 17.72 -37.95 59.62
CA ARG A 213 16.81 -38.55 60.62
C ARG A 213 16.89 -40.08 60.67
N ASN A 214 17.74 -40.69 59.84
CA ASN A 214 18.19 -42.08 59.94
C ASN A 214 19.63 -42.09 60.42
#